data_AF-A0A8H4XFI4-F1
#
_entry.id   AF-A0A8H4XFI4-F1
#
_cell.length_a   1.000
_cell.length_b   1.000
_cell.length_c   1.000
_cell.angle_alpha   90.00
_cell.angle_beta   90.00
_cell.angle_gamma   90.00
#
_symmetry.space_group_name_H-M   'P 1'
#
loop_
_entity.id
_entity.type
_entity.pdbx_description
1 polymer ?
#
loop_
_entity_poly.entity_id
_entity_poly.type
_entity_poly.pdbx_seq_one_letter_code
_entity_poly.pdbx_strand_id
1 'polypeptide(L)'
;MPFEVLPQKDGNGLRIIWDDNASPLYADYEIQYELKDDSQLCFARLSSSFATKQITLDEYLDGVLGHLKKSSPARHTFDAPLEESQAEYYVAALLACDIFTGSVKALVWSNDFVLLEDAEWQSLRNLAALAWTCDDPDEFQSKAREQQLEVSTLPPEASDLLLVICYCLRHVKLFEFLIDSLPTPGRSSFDQFSGIEVKWRVRSDSKHYQHSPKGPQNVPIEAQLMTLLLRSKRLHDPINDEIARSLQFLGQTLVSQKTSPDSWSLNYSSPVLHEFHSALASRDLVPSLTEIGDFLEDCPSIDVAEQFFTNFTGAMISNSPTFYREHSGSLLVPIVESRKIGDKLRVDIMRLILKEFNGLDIDAPIHRPWLAELRSFGRPDQPEDMFNPLMAAAWRGDKEMAQALIDNGADLGFKDILSHQYAASVARQNGQDDFAGWFDDLLEAKGIVLLP
;
A
#
# COMPACT_ATOMS: atom_id res chain seq x y z
N MET A 1 17.44 6.43 -1.22
CA MET A 1 17.75 5.07 -1.66
C MET A 1 17.59 4.13 -0.50
N PRO A 2 16.57 3.27 -0.46
CA PRO A 2 16.61 2.14 0.45
C PRO A 2 17.83 1.27 0.15
N PHE A 3 18.18 0.39 1.08
CA PHE A 3 19.35 -0.43 0.92
C PHE A 3 19.11 -1.90 1.24
N GLU A 4 19.86 -2.76 0.55
CA GLU A 4 19.91 -4.19 0.80
C GLU A 4 21.12 -4.52 1.66
N VAL A 5 20.96 -5.46 2.59
CA VAL A 5 22.07 -6.04 3.36
C VAL A 5 22.41 -7.40 2.78
N LEU A 6 23.62 -7.54 2.24
CA LEU A 6 24.09 -8.76 1.59
C LEU A 6 25.39 -9.28 2.23
N PRO A 7 25.68 -10.57 2.13
CA PRO A 7 27.01 -11.09 2.47
C PRO A 7 28.12 -10.39 1.65
N GLN A 8 29.28 -10.21 2.26
CA GLN A 8 30.48 -9.81 1.53
C GLN A 8 30.89 -10.89 0.52
N LYS A 9 31.61 -10.50 -0.55
CA LYS A 9 32.02 -11.41 -1.63
C LYS A 9 32.95 -12.53 -1.17
N ASP A 10 33.70 -12.30 -0.10
CA ASP A 10 34.60 -13.25 0.53
C ASP A 10 33.91 -14.13 1.59
N GLY A 11 32.62 -13.90 1.84
CA GLY A 11 31.81 -14.61 2.84
C GLY A 11 31.98 -14.11 4.28
N ASN A 12 32.85 -13.13 4.54
CA ASN A 12 33.16 -12.64 5.89
C ASN A 12 32.45 -11.32 6.17
N GLY A 13 31.21 -11.42 6.68
CA GLY A 13 30.45 -10.27 7.15
C GLY A 13 29.41 -9.77 6.14
N LEU A 14 28.85 -8.60 6.43
CA LEU A 14 27.77 -7.98 5.66
C LEU A 14 28.26 -6.71 4.96
N ARG A 15 27.60 -6.38 3.85
CA ARG A 15 27.76 -5.13 3.11
C ARG A 15 26.41 -4.59 2.69
N ILE A 16 26.40 -3.30 2.38
CA ILE A 16 25.21 -2.63 1.88
C ILE A 16 25.31 -2.42 0.37
N ILE A 17 24.18 -2.61 -0.31
CA ILE A 17 23.95 -2.11 -1.67
C ILE A 17 22.82 -1.10 -1.59
N TRP A 18 23.11 0.13 -1.98
CA TRP A 18 22.12 1.18 -2.15
C TRP A 18 21.39 0.96 -3.47
N ASP A 19 20.06 1.01 -3.45
CA ASP A 19 19.27 0.88 -4.68
C ASP A 19 19.20 2.22 -5.42
N ASP A 20 20.17 2.42 -6.33
CA ASP A 20 20.24 3.60 -7.20
C ASP A 20 19.04 3.69 -8.18
N ASN A 21 18.24 2.63 -8.34
CA ASN A 21 17.08 2.59 -9.23
C ASN A 21 15.75 2.90 -8.52
N ALA A 22 15.73 3.02 -7.18
CA ALA A 22 14.50 3.09 -6.39
C ALA A 22 13.66 4.38 -6.60
N SER A 23 14.22 5.44 -7.20
CA SER A 23 13.52 6.55 -7.91
C SER A 23 14.50 7.73 -8.06
N PRO A 24 14.60 8.40 -9.22
CA PRO A 24 15.54 9.50 -9.47
C PRO A 24 15.10 10.86 -8.89
N LEU A 25 14.10 10.91 -8.00
CA LEU A 25 13.68 12.16 -7.37
C LEU A 25 14.65 12.50 -6.24
N TYR A 26 15.45 13.57 -6.44
CA TYR A 26 16.25 14.46 -5.55
C TYR A 26 16.57 14.10 -4.08
N ALA A 27 15.82 13.22 -3.44
CA ALA A 27 15.90 12.74 -2.06
C ALA A 27 17.21 12.01 -1.69
N ASP A 28 18.04 11.64 -2.66
CA ASP A 28 19.28 10.87 -2.44
C ASP A 28 20.50 11.74 -2.12
N TYR A 29 20.43 13.04 -2.38
CA TYR A 29 21.60 13.92 -2.26
C TYR A 29 22.13 13.96 -0.82
N GLU A 30 21.24 14.05 0.16
CA GLU A 30 21.63 14.17 1.56
C GLU A 30 22.19 12.86 2.12
N ILE A 31 21.59 11.71 1.78
CA ILE A 31 22.15 10.39 2.15
C ILE A 31 23.53 10.21 1.52
N GLN A 32 23.68 10.52 0.24
CA GLN A 32 24.98 10.43 -0.42
C GLN A 32 26.02 11.38 0.17
N TYR A 33 25.60 12.57 0.61
CA TYR A 33 26.47 13.54 1.26
C TYR A 33 26.91 13.04 2.64
N GLU A 34 25.99 12.51 3.46
CA GLU A 34 26.29 11.90 4.75
C GLU A 34 27.24 10.70 4.62
N LEU A 35 27.05 9.86 3.62
CA LEU A 35 27.93 8.70 3.37
C LEU A 35 29.33 9.10 2.88
N LYS A 36 29.49 10.29 2.29
CA LYS A 36 30.79 10.84 1.85
C LYS A 36 31.54 11.57 2.95
N ASP A 37 30.83 12.12 3.93
CA ASP A 37 31.42 12.78 5.09
C ASP A 37 31.86 11.74 6.14
N ASP A 38 33.15 11.43 6.15
CA ASP A 38 33.74 10.48 7.08
C ASP A 38 33.92 11.05 8.50
N SER A 39 33.79 12.38 8.67
CA SER A 39 34.06 13.09 9.92
C SER A 39 32.93 13.00 10.96
N GLN A 40 31.69 12.73 10.52
CA GLN A 40 30.52 12.61 11.39
C GLN A 40 29.79 11.29 11.13
N LEU A 41 29.32 10.65 12.20
CA LEU A 41 28.46 9.48 12.14
C LEU A 41 27.03 9.94 12.45
N CYS A 42 26.18 10.00 11.42
CA CYS A 42 24.79 10.46 11.53
C CYS A 42 23.83 9.36 11.06
N PHE A 43 22.59 9.74 10.78
CA PHE A 43 21.46 8.88 10.48
C PHE A 43 21.71 7.73 9.48
N ALA A 44 22.09 8.02 8.23
CA ALA A 44 22.32 7.01 7.22
C ALA A 44 23.49 6.09 7.57
N ARG A 45 24.59 6.64 8.11
CA ARG A 45 25.75 5.82 8.53
C ARG A 45 25.43 4.94 9.73
N LEU A 46 24.76 5.46 10.74
CA LEU A 46 24.29 4.71 11.92
C LEU A 46 23.38 3.55 11.50
N SER A 47 22.39 3.83 10.64
CA SER A 47 21.48 2.80 10.10
C SER A 47 22.26 1.73 9.36
N SER A 48 23.21 2.14 8.50
CA SER A 48 24.02 1.23 7.70
C SER A 48 24.96 0.34 8.55
N SER A 49 25.58 0.93 9.57
CA SER A 49 26.48 0.23 10.50
C SER A 49 25.71 -0.72 11.41
N PHE A 50 24.53 -0.33 11.88
CA PHE A 50 23.69 -1.21 12.69
C PHE A 50 23.16 -2.39 11.87
N ALA A 51 22.65 -2.12 10.65
CA ALA A 51 22.17 -3.15 9.74
C ALA A 51 23.25 -4.17 9.34
N THR A 52 24.51 -3.73 9.26
CA THR A 52 25.67 -4.59 8.98
C THR A 52 26.33 -5.17 10.23
N LYS A 53 25.75 -4.95 11.42
CA LYS A 53 26.25 -5.43 12.72
C LYS A 53 27.65 -4.93 13.10
N GLN A 54 28.01 -3.75 12.63
CA GLN A 54 29.27 -3.07 12.97
C GLN A 54 29.18 -2.33 14.30
N ILE A 55 27.97 -1.94 14.71
CA ILE A 55 27.67 -1.30 15.99
C ILE A 55 26.59 -2.09 16.74
N THR A 56 26.58 -1.93 18.05
CA THR A 56 25.59 -2.51 18.97
C THR A 56 24.29 -1.71 18.95
N LEU A 57 23.23 -2.27 19.54
CA LEU A 57 21.97 -1.55 19.74
C LEU A 57 22.16 -0.29 20.59
N ASP A 58 23.01 -0.36 21.62
CA ASP A 58 23.27 0.79 22.50
C ASP A 58 23.96 1.93 21.74
N GLU A 59 25.00 1.62 20.96
CA GLU A 59 25.68 2.61 20.10
C GLU A 59 24.73 3.19 19.04
N TYR A 60 23.84 2.36 18.48
CA TYR A 60 22.84 2.81 17.52
C TYR A 60 21.81 3.76 18.15
N LEU A 61 21.22 3.39 19.29
CA LEU A 61 20.24 4.22 19.99
C LEU A 61 20.87 5.51 20.53
N ASP A 62 22.06 5.44 21.12
CA ASP A 62 22.77 6.62 21.62
C ASP A 62 23.13 7.58 20.47
N GLY A 63 23.55 7.03 19.33
CA GLY A 63 23.84 7.81 18.12
C GLY A 63 22.59 8.48 17.54
N VAL A 64 21.53 7.71 17.29
CA VAL A 64 20.32 8.23 16.62
C VAL A 64 19.54 9.17 17.54
N LEU A 65 19.26 8.77 18.79
CA LEU A 65 18.51 9.60 19.73
C LEU A 65 19.34 10.76 20.26
N GLY A 66 20.67 10.70 20.18
CA GLY A 66 21.57 11.80 20.58
C GLY A 66 21.24 13.12 19.89
N HIS A 67 20.69 13.07 18.67
CA HIS A 67 20.23 14.23 17.91
C HIS A 67 19.05 14.97 18.57
N LEU A 68 18.28 14.30 19.44
CA LEU A 68 17.17 14.92 20.18
C LEU A 68 17.63 15.58 21.49
N LYS A 69 18.91 15.41 21.87
CA LYS A 69 19.43 15.85 23.18
C LYS A 69 19.89 17.31 23.14
N LYS A 70 19.37 18.13 24.05
CA LYS A 70 19.69 19.57 24.13
C LYS A 70 21.16 19.85 24.47
N SER A 71 21.77 19.01 25.29
CA SER A 71 23.17 19.16 25.74
C SER A 71 24.21 18.56 24.77
N SER A 72 23.79 18.09 23.59
CA SER A 72 24.68 17.43 22.65
C SER A 72 25.88 18.33 22.27
N PRO A 73 27.15 17.86 22.34
CA PRO A 73 28.33 18.73 22.27
C PRO A 73 28.58 19.47 20.94
N ALA A 74 27.82 19.21 19.88
CA ALA A 74 27.73 20.04 18.69
C ALA A 74 26.45 19.65 17.94
N ARG A 75 25.72 20.61 17.38
CA ARG A 75 24.71 20.27 16.36
C ARG A 75 25.44 19.65 15.18
N HIS A 76 25.04 18.45 14.80
CA HIS A 76 25.58 17.76 13.64
C HIS A 76 25.21 18.52 12.37
N THR A 77 26.01 18.36 11.32
CA THR A 77 25.74 18.98 10.01
C THR A 77 24.34 18.61 9.47
N PHE A 78 23.85 17.43 9.84
CA PHE A 78 22.59 16.84 9.38
C PHE A 78 21.40 17.07 10.34
N ASP A 79 21.57 17.88 11.39
CA ASP A 79 20.48 18.32 12.27
C ASP A 79 19.59 19.38 11.61
N ALA A 80 20.02 19.91 10.47
CA ALA A 80 19.24 20.79 9.61
C ALA A 80 19.26 20.23 8.18
N PRO A 81 18.19 20.42 7.40
CA PRO A 81 18.18 20.01 6.00
C PRO A 81 19.23 20.79 5.21
N LEU A 82 19.89 20.13 4.25
CA LEU A 82 20.81 20.81 3.32
C LEU A 82 20.10 21.90 2.51
N GLU A 83 18.83 21.67 2.17
CA GLU A 83 17.94 22.60 1.48
C GLU A 83 16.53 22.49 2.07
N GLU A 84 16.03 23.56 2.69
CA GLU A 84 14.74 23.56 3.40
C GLU A 84 13.55 23.22 2.49
N SER A 85 13.58 23.66 1.23
CA SER A 85 12.57 23.32 0.21
C SER A 85 12.52 21.83 -0.16
N GLN A 86 13.51 21.03 0.24
CA GLN A 86 13.60 19.61 -0.07
C GLN A 86 13.56 18.71 1.17
N ALA A 87 13.34 19.27 2.37
CA ALA A 87 13.41 18.53 3.62
C ALA A 87 12.48 17.30 3.65
N GLU A 88 11.24 17.42 3.16
CA GLU A 88 10.29 16.30 3.10
C GLU A 88 10.80 15.12 2.26
N TYR A 89 11.48 15.41 1.14
CA TYR A 89 12.07 14.37 0.29
C TYR A 89 13.23 13.66 1.00
N TYR A 90 14.09 14.41 1.70
CA TYR A 90 15.21 13.80 2.44
C TYR A 90 14.72 12.92 3.60
N VAL A 91 13.65 13.32 4.29
CA VAL A 91 12.99 12.49 5.31
C VAL A 91 12.43 11.22 4.70
N ALA A 92 11.69 11.32 3.58
CA ALA A 92 11.12 10.16 2.90
C ALA A 92 12.21 9.16 2.45
N ALA A 93 13.33 9.65 1.89
CA ALA A 93 14.44 8.77 1.53
C ALA A 93 15.06 8.06 2.73
N LEU A 94 15.13 8.70 3.90
CA LEU A 94 15.66 8.08 5.10
C LEU A 94 14.66 7.11 5.74
N LEU A 95 13.35 7.43 5.76
CA LEU A 95 12.30 6.51 6.19
C LEU A 95 12.31 5.22 5.36
N ALA A 96 12.52 5.34 4.05
CA ALA A 96 12.72 4.23 3.14
C ALA A 96 13.96 3.35 3.47
N CYS A 97 15.00 3.92 4.09
CA CYS A 97 16.19 3.18 4.54
C CYS A 97 15.98 2.51 5.91
N ASP A 98 15.53 3.31 6.86
CA ASP A 98 15.35 2.97 8.25
C ASP A 98 14.25 3.86 8.84
N ILE A 99 13.07 3.26 9.01
CA ILE A 99 11.87 3.96 9.48
C ILE A 99 12.09 4.63 10.84
N PHE A 100 12.87 4.02 11.74
CA PHE A 100 13.14 4.61 13.06
C PHE A 100 14.02 5.85 12.92
N THR A 101 15.14 5.72 12.21
CA THR A 101 16.08 6.82 11.98
C THR A 101 15.40 7.98 11.22
N GLY A 102 14.61 7.66 10.18
CA GLY A 102 13.81 8.63 9.43
C GLY A 102 12.82 9.38 10.31
N SER A 103 12.15 8.68 11.22
CA SER A 103 11.21 9.29 12.17
C SER A 103 11.89 10.22 13.17
N VAL A 104 13.07 9.84 13.67
CA VAL A 104 13.86 10.71 14.56
C VAL A 104 14.32 11.97 13.82
N LYS A 105 14.78 11.83 12.57
CA LYS A 105 15.18 12.97 11.76
C LYS A 105 14.03 13.92 11.45
N ALA A 106 12.86 13.37 11.10
CA ALA A 106 11.64 14.15 10.89
C ALA A 106 11.29 14.96 12.15
N LEU A 107 11.49 14.37 13.34
CA LEU A 107 11.26 15.03 14.60
C LEU A 107 12.26 16.17 14.87
N VAL A 108 13.56 15.93 14.62
CA VAL A 108 14.61 16.95 14.75
C VAL A 108 14.32 18.17 13.87
N TRP A 109 13.76 17.95 12.67
CA TRP A 109 13.45 19.01 11.70
C TRP A 109 12.07 19.65 11.90
N SER A 110 11.28 19.17 12.85
CA SER A 110 10.01 19.78 13.17
C SER A 110 10.23 21.13 13.86
N ASN A 111 9.70 22.21 13.26
CA ASN A 111 9.83 23.57 13.80
C ASN A 111 9.29 23.73 15.23
N ASP A 112 8.33 22.88 15.62
CA ASP A 112 7.68 22.93 16.93
C ASP A 112 8.33 21.99 17.96
N PHE A 113 9.29 21.15 17.55
CA PHE A 113 9.94 20.22 18.47
C PHE A 113 11.01 20.90 19.30
N VAL A 114 10.95 20.68 20.61
CA VAL A 114 11.94 21.18 21.57
C VAL A 114 12.87 20.02 21.94
N LEU A 115 14.18 20.25 21.79
CA LEU A 115 15.20 19.28 22.20
C LEU A 115 15.04 18.90 23.67
N LEU A 116 15.23 17.61 23.95
CA LEU A 116 15.02 16.98 25.24
C LEU A 116 16.10 17.37 26.24
N GLU A 117 15.70 17.62 27.48
CA GLU A 117 16.63 17.71 28.60
C GLU A 117 17.27 16.33 28.87
N ASP A 118 18.42 16.31 29.55
CA ASP A 118 19.20 15.07 29.75
C ASP A 118 18.41 13.94 30.41
N ALA A 119 17.53 14.27 31.34
CA ALA A 119 16.68 13.30 32.03
C ALA A 119 15.59 12.71 31.10
N GLU A 120 14.95 13.55 30.28
CA GLU A 120 13.93 13.14 29.32
C GLU A 120 14.56 12.26 28.24
N TRP A 121 15.72 12.67 27.71
CA TRP A 121 16.49 11.91 26.75
C TRP A 121 16.90 10.54 27.30
N GLN A 122 17.41 10.48 28.54
CA GLN A 122 17.82 9.22 29.16
C GLN A 122 16.62 8.28 29.37
N SER A 123 15.46 8.83 29.76
CA SER A 123 14.20 8.10 29.87
C SER A 123 13.77 7.53 28.52
N LEU A 124 13.78 8.35 27.46
CA LEU A 124 13.46 7.93 26.10
C LEU A 124 14.38 6.83 25.61
N ARG A 125 15.71 6.99 25.77
CA ARG A 125 16.69 5.97 25.37
C ARG A 125 16.36 4.66 26.08
N ASN A 126 16.25 4.65 27.40
CA ASN A 126 16.05 3.41 28.15
C ASN A 126 14.73 2.72 27.78
N LEU A 127 13.65 3.48 27.59
CA LEU A 127 12.37 2.97 27.11
C LEU A 127 12.46 2.43 25.67
N ALA A 128 13.21 3.11 24.80
CA ALA A 128 13.47 2.65 23.43
C ALA A 128 14.24 1.31 23.42
N ALA A 129 15.26 1.16 24.26
CA ALA A 129 16.00 -0.10 24.39
C ALA A 129 15.12 -1.26 24.90
N LEU A 130 14.21 -0.96 25.84
CA LEU A 130 13.21 -1.93 26.29
C LEU A 130 12.23 -2.31 25.17
N ALA A 131 11.65 -1.33 24.48
CA ALA A 131 10.72 -1.56 23.37
C ALA A 131 11.40 -2.32 22.20
N TRP A 132 12.71 -2.15 22.05
CA TRP A 132 13.48 -2.86 21.02
C TRP A 132 13.65 -4.35 21.31
N THR A 133 13.66 -4.74 22.58
CA THR A 133 14.02 -6.10 23.02
C THR A 133 12.86 -6.86 23.64
N CYS A 134 11.71 -6.21 23.82
CA CYS A 134 10.53 -6.77 24.46
C CYS A 134 9.30 -6.48 23.59
N ASP A 135 8.53 -7.52 23.25
CA ASP A 135 7.29 -7.44 22.47
C ASP A 135 6.03 -7.68 23.32
N ASP A 136 6.22 -8.12 24.57
CA ASP A 136 5.16 -8.39 25.55
C ASP A 136 4.90 -7.17 26.45
N PRO A 137 3.65 -6.68 26.54
CA PRO A 137 3.30 -5.53 27.38
C PRO A 137 3.62 -5.69 28.87
N ASP A 138 3.40 -6.88 29.44
CA ASP A 138 3.57 -7.10 30.88
C ASP A 138 5.06 -7.13 31.25
N GLU A 139 5.87 -7.78 30.42
CA GLU A 139 7.33 -7.78 30.56
C GLU A 139 7.90 -6.36 30.39
N PHE A 140 7.44 -5.60 29.39
CA PHE A 140 7.84 -4.22 29.16
C PHE A 140 7.56 -3.35 30.40
N GLN A 141 6.34 -3.43 30.94
CA GLN A 141 5.95 -2.69 32.14
C GLN A 141 6.72 -3.13 33.40
N SER A 142 6.98 -4.43 33.56
CA SER A 142 7.77 -4.92 34.71
C SER A 142 9.18 -4.34 34.67
N LYS A 143 9.87 -4.47 33.53
CA LYS A 143 11.23 -3.95 33.34
C LYS A 143 11.29 -2.43 33.43
N ALA A 144 10.31 -1.72 32.89
CA ALA A 144 10.22 -0.27 33.02
C ALA A 144 10.12 0.15 34.49
N ARG A 145 9.26 -0.51 35.29
CA ARG A 145 9.13 -0.23 36.73
C ARG A 145 10.40 -0.56 37.52
N GLU A 146 11.07 -1.67 37.21
CA GLU A 146 12.35 -2.04 37.83
C GLU A 146 13.44 -0.99 37.58
N GLN A 147 13.43 -0.37 36.39
CA GLN A 147 14.35 0.69 36.00
C GLN A 147 13.84 2.10 36.36
N GLN A 148 12.70 2.21 37.04
CA GLN A 148 12.05 3.48 37.41
C GLN A 148 11.79 4.38 36.20
N LEU A 149 11.43 3.78 35.06
CA LEU A 149 11.09 4.47 33.82
C LEU A 149 9.60 4.71 33.77
N GLU A 150 9.23 5.98 33.57
CA GLU A 150 7.84 6.43 33.50
C GLU A 150 7.58 7.04 32.13
N VAL A 151 6.75 6.40 31.32
CA VAL A 151 6.46 6.86 29.96
C VAL A 151 5.77 8.23 29.95
N SER A 152 5.05 8.56 31.02
CA SER A 152 4.39 9.86 31.24
C SER A 152 5.37 11.04 31.36
N THR A 153 6.67 10.78 31.56
CA THR A 153 7.71 11.81 31.60
C THR A 153 8.16 12.27 30.22
N LEU A 154 7.79 11.55 29.15
CA LEU A 154 8.19 11.89 27.79
C LEU A 154 7.22 12.92 27.18
N PRO A 155 7.72 13.88 26.40
CA PRO A 155 6.85 14.70 25.59
C PRO A 155 6.15 13.84 24.54
N PRO A 156 4.93 14.21 24.10
CA PRO A 156 4.12 13.41 23.20
C PRO A 156 4.85 12.97 21.93
N GLU A 157 5.61 13.88 21.31
CA GLU A 157 6.33 13.64 20.06
C GLU A 157 7.46 12.63 20.26
N ALA A 158 8.20 12.70 21.37
CA ALA A 158 9.24 11.72 21.68
C ALA A 158 8.65 10.35 22.02
N SER A 159 7.49 10.32 22.68
CA SER A 159 6.80 9.08 23.03
C SER A 159 6.33 8.30 21.80
N ASP A 160 6.01 9.01 20.71
CA ASP A 160 5.60 8.42 19.43
C ASP A 160 6.69 7.52 18.81
N LEU A 161 7.96 7.82 19.08
CA LEU A 161 9.09 7.00 18.64
C LEU A 161 9.07 5.59 19.24
N LEU A 162 8.45 5.37 20.40
CA LEU A 162 8.26 4.04 20.96
C LEU A 162 7.30 3.19 20.11
N LEU A 163 6.26 3.82 19.56
CA LEU A 163 5.35 3.17 18.59
C LEU A 163 6.07 2.87 17.30
N VAL A 164 6.93 3.78 16.82
CA VAL A 164 7.76 3.56 15.64
C VAL A 164 8.67 2.33 15.82
N ILE A 165 9.31 2.17 16.99
CA ILE A 165 10.11 0.98 17.29
C ILE A 165 9.27 -0.28 17.22
N CYS A 166 8.11 -0.29 17.90
CA CYS A 166 7.20 -1.43 17.90
C CYS A 166 6.72 -1.77 16.48
N TYR A 167 6.46 -0.75 15.65
CA TYR A 167 6.11 -0.90 14.25
C TYR A 167 7.26 -1.51 13.43
N CYS A 168 8.47 -0.94 13.52
CA CYS A 168 9.67 -1.45 12.86
C CYS A 168 9.93 -2.92 13.15
N LEU A 169 9.78 -3.32 14.42
CA LEU A 169 10.04 -4.66 14.93
C LEU A 169 8.85 -5.61 14.87
N ARG A 170 7.67 -5.12 14.47
CA ARG A 170 6.42 -5.91 14.40
C ARG A 170 5.93 -6.42 15.77
N HIS A 171 6.18 -5.66 16.83
CA HIS A 171 5.71 -5.95 18.20
C HIS A 171 4.22 -5.58 18.35
N VAL A 172 3.31 -6.32 17.70
CA VAL A 172 1.87 -5.97 17.61
C VAL A 172 1.23 -5.77 18.98
N LYS A 173 1.50 -6.66 19.94
CA LYS A 173 0.90 -6.58 21.29
C LYS A 173 1.39 -5.37 22.07
N LEU A 174 2.70 -5.12 22.06
CA LEU A 174 3.26 -3.94 22.69
C LEU A 174 2.77 -2.66 22.00
N PHE A 175 2.67 -2.66 20.68
CA PHE A 175 2.12 -1.54 19.91
C PHE A 175 0.67 -1.22 20.32
N GLU A 176 -0.20 -2.23 20.38
CA GLU A 176 -1.59 -2.10 20.83
C GLU A 176 -1.68 -1.59 22.28
N PHE A 177 -0.83 -2.07 23.17
CA PHE A 177 -0.78 -1.56 24.55
C PHE A 177 -0.33 -0.09 24.61
N LEU A 178 0.74 0.26 23.89
CA LEU A 178 1.33 1.60 23.94
C LEU A 178 0.48 2.64 23.22
N ILE A 179 -0.21 2.30 22.12
CA ILE A 179 -0.94 3.29 21.32
C ILE A 179 -2.04 4.00 22.11
N ASP A 180 -2.67 3.26 23.05
CA ASP A 180 -3.70 3.75 23.97
C ASP A 180 -3.12 4.39 25.24
N SER A 181 -1.91 3.98 25.65
CA SER A 181 -1.28 4.44 26.89
C SER A 181 -0.48 5.73 26.72
N LEU A 182 -0.03 6.01 25.49
CA LEU A 182 0.82 7.14 25.18
C LEU A 182 0.02 8.42 24.90
N PRO A 183 0.52 9.60 25.29
CA PRO A 183 -0.06 10.86 24.85
C PRO A 183 -0.03 10.99 23.32
N THR A 184 -1.07 11.57 22.73
CA THR A 184 -1.14 11.83 21.28
C THR A 184 -0.37 13.12 20.97
N PRO A 185 0.64 13.08 20.08
CA PRO A 185 1.37 14.28 19.68
C PRO A 185 0.52 15.15 18.76
N GLY A 186 0.87 16.44 18.64
CA GLY A 186 0.24 17.32 17.64
C GLY A 186 0.64 16.96 16.20
N ARG A 187 1.77 16.27 16.03
CA ARG A 187 2.25 15.67 14.78
C ARG A 187 2.86 14.32 15.08
N SER A 188 2.38 13.28 14.41
CA SER A 188 2.91 11.93 14.58
C SER A 188 4.00 11.63 13.55
N SER A 189 4.95 10.78 13.91
CA SER A 189 5.89 10.19 12.95
C SER A 189 5.18 9.43 11.84
N PHE A 190 3.99 8.87 12.11
CA PHE A 190 3.21 8.13 11.12
C PHE A 190 2.59 9.02 10.04
N ASP A 191 2.42 10.32 10.28
CA ASP A 191 1.95 11.28 9.27
C ASP A 191 2.98 11.51 8.16
N GLN A 192 4.25 11.18 8.43
CA GLN A 192 5.38 11.36 7.51
C GLN A 192 5.67 10.11 6.68
N PHE A 193 4.96 9.00 6.94
CA PHE A 193 5.14 7.81 6.13
C PHE A 193 4.75 8.10 4.68
N SER A 194 5.35 7.38 3.77
CA SER A 194 4.98 7.40 2.36
C SER A 194 4.33 6.07 2.01
N GLY A 195 3.96 5.91 0.74
CA GLY A 195 3.47 4.61 0.28
C GLY A 195 4.51 3.50 0.31
N ILE A 196 5.78 3.90 0.31
CA ILE A 196 6.93 3.04 0.10
C ILE A 196 7.20 2.16 1.33
N GLU A 197 7.19 2.73 2.53
CA GLU A 197 7.49 2.03 3.78
C GLU A 197 6.50 0.89 4.01
N VAL A 198 5.20 1.16 3.77
CA VAL A 198 4.14 0.17 3.93
C VAL A 198 4.25 -0.93 2.86
N LYS A 199 4.43 -0.55 1.59
CA LYS A 199 4.47 -1.52 0.47
C LYS A 199 5.63 -2.50 0.59
N TRP A 200 6.84 -2.05 0.93
CA TRP A 200 8.00 -2.95 0.98
C TRP A 200 7.97 -3.95 2.13
N ARG A 201 7.17 -3.69 3.17
CA ARG A 201 7.04 -4.55 4.35
C ARG A 201 6.17 -5.77 4.10
N VAL A 202 5.26 -5.71 3.12
CA VAL A 202 4.38 -6.82 2.73
C VAL A 202 4.82 -7.58 1.49
N ARG A 203 5.82 -7.06 0.76
CA ARG A 203 6.31 -7.64 -0.49
C ARG A 203 7.34 -8.74 -0.25
N SER A 204 7.08 -9.92 -0.82
CA SER A 204 7.99 -11.07 -0.77
C SER A 204 9.27 -10.87 -1.58
N ASP A 205 9.20 -10.10 -2.67
CA ASP A 205 10.31 -9.82 -3.58
C ASP A 205 11.19 -8.64 -3.14
N SER A 206 10.73 -7.82 -2.19
CA SER A 206 11.51 -6.71 -1.66
C SER A 206 12.80 -7.25 -1.02
N LYS A 207 13.93 -6.58 -1.27
CA LYS A 207 15.22 -6.92 -0.65
C LYS A 207 15.68 -5.87 0.36
N HIS A 208 14.86 -4.84 0.54
CA HIS A 208 15.15 -3.73 1.44
C HIS A 208 15.26 -4.21 2.87
N TYR A 209 16.23 -3.63 3.57
CA TYR A 209 16.47 -3.87 4.98
C TYR A 209 15.24 -3.53 5.82
N GLN A 210 14.99 -4.37 6.84
CA GLN A 210 13.94 -4.19 7.83
C GLN A 210 14.48 -4.69 9.17
N HIS A 211 14.11 -4.02 10.26
CA HIS A 211 14.53 -4.40 11.61
C HIS A 211 13.91 -5.72 12.10
N SER A 212 12.87 -6.22 11.43
CA SER A 212 12.22 -7.49 11.74
C SER A 212 12.33 -8.50 10.59
N PRO A 213 12.34 -9.82 10.90
CA PRO A 213 12.43 -10.86 9.89
C PRO A 213 11.36 -10.76 8.81
N LYS A 214 11.75 -11.06 7.57
CA LYS A 214 10.87 -11.10 6.42
C LYS A 214 10.19 -12.46 6.30
N GLY A 215 8.86 -12.48 6.12
CA GLY A 215 8.12 -13.70 5.85
C GLY A 215 6.62 -13.47 5.59
N PRO A 216 5.88 -14.52 5.20
CA PRO A 216 4.44 -14.42 4.88
C PRO A 216 3.58 -13.82 5.99
N GLN A 217 3.97 -14.02 7.25
CA GLN A 217 3.32 -13.44 8.43
C GLN A 217 3.32 -11.91 8.44
N ASN A 218 4.18 -11.26 7.65
CA ASN A 218 4.26 -9.81 7.59
C ASN A 218 2.97 -9.19 7.06
N VAL A 219 2.28 -9.87 6.14
CA VAL A 219 1.03 -9.39 5.52
C VAL A 219 -0.08 -9.19 6.57
N PRO A 220 -0.47 -10.20 7.37
CA PRO A 220 -1.44 -10.00 8.45
C PRO A 220 -0.95 -9.03 9.53
N ILE A 221 0.34 -9.07 9.90
CA ILE A 221 0.88 -8.17 10.93
C ILE A 221 0.80 -6.70 10.49
N GLU A 222 1.16 -6.41 9.24
CA GLU A 222 1.13 -5.07 8.71
C GLU A 222 -0.31 -4.53 8.65
N ALA A 223 -1.26 -5.37 8.23
CA ALA A 223 -2.68 -5.02 8.26
C ALA A 223 -3.18 -4.74 9.69
N GLN A 224 -2.74 -5.51 10.70
CA GLN A 224 -3.08 -5.25 12.12
C GLN A 224 -2.50 -3.93 12.61
N LEU A 225 -1.21 -3.66 12.38
CA LEU A 225 -0.55 -2.42 12.80
C LEU A 225 -1.21 -1.19 12.14
N MET A 226 -1.49 -1.26 10.84
CA MET A 226 -2.19 -0.20 10.13
C MET A 226 -3.64 -0.03 10.60
N THR A 227 -4.33 -1.12 10.94
CA THR A 227 -5.67 -1.06 11.55
C THR A 227 -5.64 -0.31 12.88
N LEU A 228 -4.66 -0.61 13.75
CA LEU A 228 -4.48 0.09 15.03
C LEU A 228 -4.21 1.58 14.80
N LEU A 229 -3.35 1.93 13.84
CA LEU A 229 -3.08 3.32 13.48
C LEU A 229 -4.33 4.05 12.97
N LEU A 230 -5.09 3.44 12.04
CA LEU A 230 -6.32 4.02 11.48
C LEU A 230 -7.43 4.24 12.51
N ARG A 231 -7.50 3.38 13.54
CA ARG A 231 -8.46 3.50 14.64
C ARG A 231 -8.00 4.47 15.72
N SER A 232 -6.73 4.82 15.72
CA SER A 232 -6.12 5.74 16.68
C SER A 232 -6.15 7.19 16.19
N LYS A 233 -5.65 8.10 17.03
CA LYS A 233 -5.38 9.50 16.65
C LYS A 233 -3.93 9.74 16.20
N ARG A 234 -3.23 8.68 15.77
CA ARG A 234 -1.82 8.76 15.33
C ARG A 234 -1.69 9.11 13.86
N LEU A 235 -2.66 8.74 13.03
CA LEU A 235 -2.78 9.27 11.67
C LEU A 235 -3.74 10.46 11.72
N HIS A 236 -3.22 11.67 11.56
CA HIS A 236 -4.02 12.88 11.67
C HIS A 236 -4.89 13.10 10.42
N ASP A 237 -6.01 13.81 10.62
CA ASP A 237 -6.87 14.23 9.51
C ASP A 237 -6.51 15.65 9.01
N PRO A 238 -6.53 15.88 7.69
CA PRO A 238 -6.68 14.87 6.64
C PRO A 238 -5.43 13.99 6.53
N ILE A 239 -5.62 12.69 6.27
CA ILE A 239 -4.49 11.78 5.99
C ILE A 239 -3.79 12.26 4.72
N ASN A 240 -2.46 12.25 4.73
CA ASN A 240 -1.65 12.52 3.55
C ASN A 240 -2.08 11.63 2.35
N ASP A 241 -2.31 12.25 1.18
CA ASP A 241 -2.82 11.58 -0.02
C ASP A 241 -1.97 10.38 -0.48
N GLU A 242 -0.66 10.38 -0.21
CA GLU A 242 0.22 9.26 -0.56
C GLU A 242 0.01 8.05 0.36
N ILE A 243 -0.07 8.30 1.67
CA ILE A 243 -0.41 7.26 2.67
C ILE A 243 -1.81 6.72 2.38
N ALA A 244 -2.80 7.61 2.21
CA ALA A 244 -4.19 7.25 1.94
C ALA A 244 -4.30 6.30 0.74
N ARG A 245 -3.72 6.66 -0.41
CA ARG A 245 -3.68 5.80 -1.61
C ARG A 245 -2.99 4.47 -1.35
N SER A 246 -1.93 4.47 -0.55
CA SER A 246 -1.17 3.26 -0.28
C SER A 246 -1.91 2.31 0.64
N LEU A 247 -2.66 2.82 1.62
CA LEU A 247 -3.53 2.04 2.50
C LEU A 247 -4.74 1.48 1.75
N GLN A 248 -5.36 2.27 0.86
CA GLN A 248 -6.43 1.82 -0.04
C GLN A 248 -5.95 0.67 -0.93
N PHE A 249 -4.81 0.87 -1.60
CA PHE A 249 -4.17 -0.14 -2.44
C PHE A 249 -3.81 -1.41 -1.65
N LEU A 250 -3.23 -1.24 -0.45
CA LEU A 250 -2.88 -2.36 0.42
C LEU A 250 -4.13 -3.19 0.73
N GLY A 251 -5.23 -2.55 1.13
CA GLY A 251 -6.47 -3.23 1.50
C GLY A 251 -6.99 -4.21 0.44
N GLN A 252 -6.75 -3.94 -0.84
CA GLN A 252 -7.24 -4.76 -1.95
C GLN A 252 -6.19 -5.72 -2.51
N THR A 253 -4.91 -5.36 -2.42
CA THR A 253 -3.83 -6.20 -2.94
C THR A 253 -3.30 -7.23 -1.95
N LEU A 254 -3.58 -7.08 -0.64
CA LEU A 254 -3.17 -8.08 0.34
C LEU A 254 -3.77 -9.47 0.06
N VAL A 255 -4.88 -9.58 -0.64
CA VAL A 255 -5.50 -10.88 -0.98
C VAL A 255 -5.10 -11.42 -2.36
N SER A 256 -4.42 -10.62 -3.17
CA SER A 256 -4.21 -10.89 -4.59
C SER A 256 -2.83 -11.50 -4.85
N GLN A 257 -2.78 -12.65 -5.52
CA GLN A 257 -1.53 -13.32 -5.92
C GLN A 257 -0.97 -12.82 -7.27
N LYS A 258 -1.40 -11.63 -7.73
CA LYS A 258 -1.23 -11.16 -9.12
C LYS A 258 0.22 -11.12 -9.63
N THR A 259 1.22 -10.97 -8.76
CA THR A 259 2.59 -10.66 -9.19
C THR A 259 3.55 -11.85 -9.16
N SER A 260 3.28 -12.89 -8.37
CA SER A 260 4.13 -14.07 -8.27
C SER A 260 3.44 -15.22 -7.51
N PRO A 261 3.66 -16.50 -7.87
CA PRO A 261 3.24 -17.64 -7.04
C PRO A 261 3.83 -17.62 -5.63
N ASP A 262 4.91 -16.86 -5.40
CA ASP A 262 5.55 -16.66 -4.09
C ASP A 262 5.08 -15.36 -3.39
N SER A 263 4.04 -14.70 -3.89
CA SER A 263 3.48 -13.51 -3.26
C SER A 263 2.78 -13.87 -1.95
N TRP A 264 3.11 -13.12 -0.90
CA TRP A 264 2.43 -13.27 0.38
C TRP A 264 1.03 -12.66 0.29
N SER A 265 0.03 -13.38 0.79
CA SER A 265 -1.36 -12.94 0.73
C SER A 265 -2.13 -13.27 2.01
N LEU A 266 -3.18 -12.49 2.28
CA LEU A 266 -4.23 -12.75 3.25
C LEU A 266 -5.33 -13.58 2.62
N ASN A 267 -5.92 -14.45 3.43
CA ASN A 267 -7.17 -15.10 3.05
C ASN A 267 -8.33 -14.08 3.10
N TYR A 268 -9.24 -14.12 2.14
CA TYR A 268 -10.48 -13.33 2.14
C TYR A 268 -11.31 -13.50 3.40
N SER A 269 -11.32 -14.69 4.02
CA SER A 269 -12.04 -14.95 5.27
C SER A 269 -11.28 -14.49 6.52
N SER A 270 -10.14 -13.81 6.37
CA SER A 270 -9.32 -13.37 7.50
C SER A 270 -10.05 -12.28 8.29
N PRO A 271 -10.24 -12.44 9.62
CA PRO A 271 -10.75 -11.36 10.46
C PRO A 271 -9.90 -10.09 10.36
N VAL A 272 -8.58 -10.25 10.21
CA VAL A 272 -7.65 -9.12 10.05
C VAL A 272 -7.96 -8.28 8.81
N LEU A 273 -8.32 -8.93 7.69
CA LEU A 273 -8.70 -8.22 6.47
C LEU A 273 -10.00 -7.44 6.69
N HIS A 274 -10.99 -8.07 7.31
CA HIS A 274 -12.28 -7.45 7.58
C HIS A 274 -12.13 -6.23 8.50
N GLU A 275 -11.33 -6.36 9.56
CA GLU A 275 -11.03 -5.26 10.47
C GLU A 275 -10.29 -4.11 9.79
N PHE A 276 -9.36 -4.44 8.88
CA PHE A 276 -8.63 -3.43 8.12
C PHE A 276 -9.54 -2.68 7.15
N HIS A 277 -10.39 -3.37 6.39
CA HIS A 277 -11.40 -2.74 5.54
C HIS A 277 -12.38 -1.87 6.34
N SER A 278 -12.82 -2.34 7.51
CA SER A 278 -13.69 -1.56 8.40
C SER A 278 -12.98 -0.28 8.89
N ALA A 279 -11.69 -0.36 9.23
CA ALA A 279 -10.92 0.81 9.63
C ALA A 279 -10.74 1.82 8.48
N LEU A 280 -10.43 1.35 7.26
CA LEU A 280 -10.38 2.20 6.06
C LEU A 280 -11.72 2.91 5.81
N ALA A 281 -12.83 2.16 5.84
CA ALA A 281 -14.17 2.71 5.63
C ALA A 281 -14.55 3.77 6.68
N SER A 282 -14.18 3.56 7.95
CA SER A 282 -14.44 4.53 9.03
C SER A 282 -13.71 5.88 8.88
N ARG A 283 -12.74 5.93 7.98
CA ARG A 283 -11.89 7.09 7.67
C ARG A 283 -12.16 7.66 6.28
N ASP A 284 -13.26 7.22 5.63
CA ASP A 284 -13.61 7.56 4.25
C ASP A 284 -12.48 7.25 3.23
N LEU A 285 -11.61 6.28 3.56
CA LEU A 285 -10.54 5.81 2.66
C LEU A 285 -11.11 4.78 1.69
N VAL A 286 -11.83 5.27 0.69
CA VAL A 286 -12.55 4.44 -0.27
C VAL A 286 -11.64 3.99 -1.42
N PRO A 287 -11.58 2.68 -1.77
CA PRO A 287 -10.78 2.20 -2.87
C PRO A 287 -11.31 2.70 -4.23
N SER A 288 -10.41 2.79 -5.20
CA SER A 288 -10.74 3.08 -6.60
C SER A 288 -11.47 1.92 -7.28
N LEU A 289 -12.15 2.19 -8.39
CA LEU A 289 -12.84 1.15 -9.17
C LEU A 289 -11.90 0.03 -9.65
N THR A 290 -10.66 0.37 -10.01
CA THR A 290 -9.62 -0.61 -10.36
C THR A 290 -9.30 -1.53 -9.19
N GLU A 291 -9.09 -0.98 -8.00
CA GLU A 291 -8.74 -1.77 -6.81
C GLU A 291 -9.90 -2.66 -6.36
N ILE A 292 -11.14 -2.21 -6.51
CA ILE A 292 -12.33 -3.04 -6.28
C ILE A 292 -12.39 -4.18 -7.30
N GLY A 293 -12.11 -3.90 -8.58
CA GLY A 293 -12.02 -4.93 -9.63
C GLY A 293 -10.97 -5.98 -9.33
N ASP A 294 -9.78 -5.54 -8.90
CA ASP A 294 -8.66 -6.40 -8.49
C ASP A 294 -8.99 -7.32 -7.31
N PHE A 295 -9.79 -6.83 -6.36
CA PHE A 295 -10.27 -7.63 -5.24
C PHE A 295 -11.34 -8.63 -5.68
N LEU A 296 -12.31 -8.20 -6.50
CA LEU A 296 -13.47 -9.03 -6.84
C LEU A 296 -13.18 -10.11 -7.90
N GLU A 297 -12.16 -9.94 -8.74
CA GLU A 297 -11.79 -10.96 -9.73
C GLU A 297 -11.32 -12.30 -9.10
N ASP A 298 -10.86 -12.25 -7.85
CA ASP A 298 -10.31 -13.37 -7.07
C ASP A 298 -11.22 -13.76 -5.90
N CYS A 299 -12.39 -13.13 -5.78
CA CYS A 299 -13.30 -13.28 -4.66
C CYS A 299 -13.91 -14.70 -4.61
N PRO A 300 -13.73 -15.46 -3.52
CA PRO A 300 -14.05 -16.89 -3.48
C PRO A 300 -15.55 -17.20 -3.36
N SER A 301 -16.38 -16.24 -2.95
CA SER A 301 -17.83 -16.41 -2.80
C SER A 301 -18.58 -15.09 -2.90
N ILE A 302 -19.89 -15.18 -3.10
CA ILE A 302 -20.77 -14.01 -3.10
C ILE A 302 -20.85 -13.36 -1.72
N ASP A 303 -20.87 -14.17 -0.65
CA ASP A 303 -20.92 -13.68 0.74
C ASP A 303 -19.72 -12.76 1.07
N VAL A 304 -18.53 -13.08 0.53
CA VAL A 304 -17.33 -12.23 0.70
C VAL A 304 -17.47 -10.91 -0.06
N ALA A 305 -18.04 -10.93 -1.27
CA ALA A 305 -18.32 -9.71 -2.03
C ALA A 305 -19.38 -8.84 -1.33
N GLU A 306 -20.42 -9.44 -0.76
CA GLU A 306 -21.43 -8.71 0.03
C GLU A 306 -20.83 -8.11 1.31
N GLN A 307 -19.95 -8.85 1.98
CA GLN A 307 -19.22 -8.33 3.15
C GLN A 307 -18.32 -7.15 2.77
N PHE A 308 -17.66 -7.21 1.61
CA PHE A 308 -16.88 -6.08 1.09
C PHE A 308 -17.76 -4.83 0.90
N PHE A 309 -18.92 -4.97 0.25
CA PHE A 309 -19.86 -3.85 0.05
C PHE A 309 -20.58 -3.39 1.32
N THR A 310 -20.55 -4.18 2.40
CA THR A 310 -20.99 -3.71 3.72
C THR A 310 -20.04 -2.64 4.28
N ASN A 311 -18.73 -2.77 4.01
CA ASN A 311 -17.73 -1.78 4.41
C ASN A 311 -17.65 -0.61 3.41
N PHE A 312 -17.66 -0.92 2.11
CA PHE A 312 -17.54 0.08 1.04
C PHE A 312 -18.83 0.10 0.21
N THR A 313 -19.86 0.78 0.72
CA THR A 313 -21.15 0.84 0.02
C THR A 313 -21.01 1.54 -1.34
N GLY A 314 -21.86 1.19 -2.31
CA GLY A 314 -21.85 1.86 -3.61
C GLY A 314 -22.06 3.37 -3.50
N ALA A 315 -22.85 3.83 -2.51
CA ALA A 315 -23.02 5.26 -2.23
C ALA A 315 -21.73 5.96 -1.75
N MET A 316 -20.92 5.29 -0.91
CA MET A 316 -19.61 5.81 -0.50
C MET A 316 -18.67 5.93 -1.70
N ILE A 317 -18.65 4.89 -2.54
CA ILE A 317 -17.76 4.85 -3.70
C ILE A 317 -18.19 5.88 -4.74
N SER A 318 -19.46 5.97 -5.10
CA SER A 318 -19.96 6.93 -6.09
C SER A 318 -19.79 8.40 -5.68
N ASN A 319 -19.66 8.69 -4.37
CA ASN A 319 -19.42 10.04 -3.86
C ASN A 319 -17.93 10.33 -3.61
N SER A 320 -17.04 9.34 -3.81
CA SER A 320 -15.60 9.51 -3.61
C SER A 320 -15.01 10.47 -4.66
N PRO A 321 -14.06 11.35 -4.28
CA PRO A 321 -13.28 12.15 -5.24
C PRO A 321 -12.50 11.32 -6.26
N THR A 322 -12.28 10.03 -5.98
CA THR A 322 -11.58 9.09 -6.87
C THR A 322 -12.53 8.29 -7.78
N PHE A 323 -13.83 8.59 -7.76
CA PHE A 323 -14.80 7.94 -8.64
C PHE A 323 -14.87 8.63 -10.00
N TYR A 324 -14.41 7.92 -11.02
CA TYR A 324 -14.45 8.33 -12.42
C TYR A 324 -15.31 7.31 -13.17
N ARG A 325 -16.43 7.75 -13.75
CA ARG A 325 -17.38 6.85 -14.42
C ARG A 325 -16.73 6.16 -15.61
N GLU A 326 -15.87 6.88 -16.32
CA GLU A 326 -15.04 6.38 -17.41
C GLU A 326 -14.09 5.25 -17.00
N HIS A 327 -13.81 5.08 -15.70
CA HIS A 327 -13.01 3.97 -15.17
C HIS A 327 -13.85 2.76 -14.74
N SER A 328 -15.17 2.75 -14.98
CA SER A 328 -16.04 1.62 -14.66
C SER A 328 -15.60 0.33 -15.35
N GLY A 329 -14.99 0.43 -16.54
CA GLY A 329 -14.39 -0.71 -17.21
C GLY A 329 -13.36 -1.45 -16.34
N SER A 330 -12.54 -0.71 -15.58
CA SER A 330 -11.47 -1.27 -14.72
C SER A 330 -12.01 -2.07 -13.53
N LEU A 331 -13.30 -1.88 -13.19
CA LEU A 331 -14.03 -2.72 -12.26
C LEU A 331 -14.65 -3.93 -12.96
N LEU A 332 -15.40 -3.67 -14.03
CA LEU A 332 -16.31 -4.65 -14.63
C LEU A 332 -15.57 -5.69 -15.48
N VAL A 333 -14.62 -5.26 -16.33
CA VAL A 333 -13.94 -6.14 -17.30
C VAL A 333 -13.10 -7.24 -16.61
N PRO A 334 -12.28 -6.96 -15.57
CA PRO A 334 -11.51 -8.02 -14.90
C PRO A 334 -12.39 -9.13 -14.32
N ILE A 335 -13.56 -8.77 -13.78
CA ILE A 335 -14.52 -9.74 -13.23
C ILE A 335 -15.12 -10.60 -14.34
N VAL A 336 -15.53 -9.98 -15.46
CA VAL A 336 -16.01 -10.72 -16.64
C VAL A 336 -14.93 -11.69 -17.13
N GLU A 337 -13.68 -11.28 -17.16
CA GLU A 337 -12.61 -12.10 -17.71
C GLU A 337 -12.02 -13.12 -16.76
N SER A 338 -12.29 -13.01 -15.45
CA SER A 338 -11.65 -13.85 -14.46
C SER A 338 -11.74 -15.33 -14.83
N ARG A 339 -10.59 -16.00 -14.70
CA ARG A 339 -10.46 -17.45 -14.84
C ARG A 339 -10.28 -18.13 -13.49
N LYS A 340 -10.20 -17.34 -12.42
CA LYS A 340 -9.90 -17.80 -11.07
C LYS A 340 -11.18 -18.12 -10.29
N ILE A 341 -12.30 -17.52 -10.70
CA ILE A 341 -13.63 -17.78 -10.13
C ILE A 341 -14.57 -18.39 -11.18
N GLY A 342 -15.51 -19.22 -10.74
CA GLY A 342 -16.43 -19.93 -11.62
C GLY A 342 -17.46 -19.01 -12.30
N ASP A 343 -17.97 -19.43 -13.47
CA ASP A 343 -18.85 -18.62 -14.32
C ASP A 343 -20.08 -18.07 -13.58
N LYS A 344 -20.76 -18.93 -12.82
CA LYS A 344 -21.91 -18.51 -12.00
C LYS A 344 -21.55 -17.40 -11.01
N LEU A 345 -20.41 -17.55 -10.32
CA LEU A 345 -19.97 -16.57 -9.33
C LEU A 345 -19.59 -15.23 -9.99
N ARG A 346 -18.97 -15.24 -11.18
CA ARG A 346 -18.72 -14.01 -11.96
C ARG A 346 -20.02 -13.25 -12.20
N VAL A 347 -21.06 -13.95 -12.67
CA VAL A 347 -22.37 -13.35 -12.95
C VAL A 347 -23.04 -12.84 -11.67
N ASP A 348 -23.00 -13.61 -10.57
CA ASP A 348 -23.59 -13.20 -9.29
C ASP A 348 -22.89 -11.95 -8.72
N ILE A 349 -21.55 -11.87 -8.79
CA ILE A 349 -20.77 -10.67 -8.41
C ILE A 349 -21.11 -9.49 -9.34
N MET A 350 -21.21 -9.70 -10.65
CA MET A 350 -21.59 -8.66 -11.60
C MET A 350 -22.97 -8.07 -11.26
N ARG A 351 -23.96 -8.92 -10.99
CA ARG A 351 -25.30 -8.49 -10.59
C ARG A 351 -25.28 -7.71 -9.27
N LEU A 352 -24.45 -8.13 -8.31
CA LEU A 352 -24.25 -7.41 -7.06
C LEU A 352 -23.69 -5.99 -7.32
N ILE A 353 -22.64 -5.87 -8.12
CA ILE A 353 -22.05 -4.56 -8.47
C ILE A 353 -23.09 -3.65 -9.14
N LEU A 354 -23.78 -4.14 -10.17
CA LEU A 354 -24.76 -3.34 -10.90
C LEU A 354 -25.94 -2.90 -10.01
N LYS A 355 -26.23 -3.65 -8.95
CA LYS A 355 -27.22 -3.29 -7.94
C LYS A 355 -26.69 -2.25 -6.94
N GLU A 356 -25.45 -2.38 -6.48
CA GLU A 356 -24.88 -1.52 -5.44
C GLU A 356 -24.52 -0.12 -5.98
N PHE A 357 -24.07 -0.02 -7.23
CA PHE A 357 -23.58 1.24 -7.78
C PHE A 357 -24.58 1.92 -8.70
N ASN A 358 -25.08 3.08 -8.27
CA ASN A 358 -25.83 3.96 -9.15
C ASN A 358 -24.89 4.82 -10.00
N GLY A 359 -25.01 4.72 -11.32
CA GLY A 359 -24.28 5.59 -12.26
C GLY A 359 -22.92 5.08 -12.71
N LEU A 360 -22.65 3.77 -12.61
CA LEU A 360 -21.59 3.15 -13.41
C LEU A 360 -21.88 3.35 -14.90
N ASP A 361 -20.83 3.62 -15.65
CA ASP A 361 -20.88 3.51 -17.10
C ASP A 361 -20.58 2.05 -17.48
N ILE A 362 -21.64 1.29 -17.72
CA ILE A 362 -21.53 -0.15 -18.05
C ILE A 362 -20.80 -0.39 -19.38
N ASP A 363 -20.72 0.62 -20.24
CA ASP A 363 -20.06 0.56 -21.53
C ASP A 363 -18.63 1.11 -21.50
N ALA A 364 -18.19 1.60 -20.33
CA ALA A 364 -16.84 2.12 -20.14
C ALA A 364 -15.79 1.06 -20.51
N PRO A 365 -14.91 1.35 -21.48
CA PRO A 365 -13.87 0.42 -21.88
C PRO A 365 -12.67 0.46 -20.93
N ILE A 366 -11.84 -0.58 -20.99
CA ILE A 366 -10.47 -0.53 -20.47
C ILE A 366 -9.45 -0.52 -21.60
N HIS A 367 -8.30 0.05 -21.28
CA HIS A 367 -7.11 0.06 -22.12
C HIS A 367 -6.42 -1.31 -22.12
N ARG A 368 -6.11 -1.88 -23.29
CA ARG A 368 -5.38 -3.16 -23.41
C ARG A 368 -4.23 -3.09 -24.41
N PRO A 369 -2.99 -2.85 -23.95
CA PRO A 369 -1.82 -2.86 -24.82
C PRO A 369 -1.48 -4.25 -25.41
N TRP A 370 -1.69 -5.34 -24.66
CA TRP A 370 -1.23 -6.69 -25.08
C TRP A 370 -2.19 -7.42 -26.03
N LEU A 371 -3.46 -6.99 -26.15
CA LEU A 371 -4.33 -7.51 -27.22
C LEU A 371 -3.88 -7.00 -28.59
N ALA A 372 -3.32 -5.77 -28.63
CA ALA A 372 -2.65 -5.25 -29.81
C ALA A 372 -1.40 -6.10 -30.16
N GLU A 373 -0.63 -6.56 -29.17
CA GLU A 373 0.53 -7.44 -29.37
C GLU A 373 0.17 -8.83 -29.93
N LEU A 374 -0.94 -9.44 -29.46
CA LEU A 374 -1.45 -10.70 -30.01
C LEU A 374 -1.94 -10.56 -31.46
N ARG A 375 -2.31 -9.33 -31.88
CA ARG A 375 -2.78 -9.00 -33.24
C ARG A 375 -1.68 -8.40 -34.12
N SER A 376 -0.54 -7.98 -33.57
CA SER A 376 0.54 -7.29 -34.28
C SER A 376 1.55 -8.22 -34.98
N PHE A 377 1.11 -9.37 -35.51
CA PHE A 377 1.84 -10.06 -36.58
C PHE A 377 1.78 -9.27 -37.92
N GLY A 378 1.82 -7.93 -37.88
CA GLY A 378 1.76 -7.14 -39.11
C GLY A 378 2.00 -5.63 -39.07
N ARG A 379 1.78 -4.89 -37.96
CA ARG A 379 1.97 -3.42 -37.94
C ARG A 379 2.32 -2.89 -36.53
N PRO A 380 3.52 -2.33 -36.30
CA PRO A 380 3.96 -1.80 -35.00
C PRO A 380 3.57 -0.33 -34.75
N ASP A 381 2.67 0.25 -35.55
CA ASP A 381 2.43 1.71 -35.61
C ASP A 381 0.94 2.15 -35.53
N GLN A 382 0.02 1.34 -34.99
CA GLN A 382 -1.38 1.73 -34.69
C GLN A 382 -1.91 1.17 -33.35
N PRO A 383 -2.90 1.84 -32.68
CA PRO A 383 -2.99 1.93 -31.22
C PRO A 383 -3.94 0.93 -30.56
N GLU A 384 -3.57 0.49 -29.35
CA GLU A 384 -4.38 0.36 -28.12
C GLU A 384 -5.89 0.04 -28.24
N ASP A 385 -6.29 -1.24 -28.42
CA ASP A 385 -7.71 -1.65 -28.42
C ASP A 385 -8.43 -1.25 -27.10
N MET A 386 -9.62 -0.61 -27.20
CA MET A 386 -10.49 -0.29 -26.06
C MET A 386 -11.55 -1.39 -25.90
N PHE A 387 -11.62 -2.02 -24.74
CA PHE A 387 -12.42 -3.23 -24.54
C PHE A 387 -13.44 -3.06 -23.40
N ASN A 388 -14.73 -3.11 -23.70
CA ASN A 388 -15.79 -2.94 -22.71
C ASN A 388 -16.29 -4.29 -22.13
N PRO A 389 -17.10 -4.28 -21.06
CA PRO A 389 -17.58 -5.50 -20.41
C PRO A 389 -18.36 -6.45 -21.34
N LEU A 390 -19.18 -5.91 -22.25
CA LEU A 390 -19.97 -6.71 -23.18
C LEU A 390 -19.09 -7.41 -24.23
N MET A 391 -18.07 -6.72 -24.73
CA MET A 391 -17.06 -7.30 -25.61
C MET A 391 -16.27 -8.41 -24.89
N ALA A 392 -15.96 -8.24 -23.60
CA ALA A 392 -15.31 -9.27 -22.81
C ALA A 392 -16.19 -10.52 -22.62
N ALA A 393 -17.49 -10.34 -22.38
CA ALA A 393 -18.43 -11.46 -22.32
C ALA A 393 -18.51 -12.19 -23.67
N ALA A 394 -18.56 -11.42 -24.77
CA ALA A 394 -18.61 -11.95 -26.13
C ALA A 394 -17.33 -12.73 -26.51
N TRP A 395 -16.16 -12.21 -26.14
CA TRP A 395 -14.90 -12.92 -26.32
C TRP A 395 -14.90 -14.28 -25.61
N ARG A 396 -15.48 -14.37 -24.40
CA ARG A 396 -15.61 -15.64 -23.68
C ARG A 396 -16.74 -16.55 -24.21
N GLY A 397 -17.66 -16.04 -25.01
CA GLY A 397 -18.89 -16.73 -25.38
C GLY A 397 -19.90 -16.82 -24.22
N ASP A 398 -19.79 -15.94 -23.22
CA ASP A 398 -20.55 -15.99 -21.98
C ASP A 398 -21.91 -15.29 -22.12
N LYS A 399 -22.90 -16.05 -22.63
CA LYS A 399 -24.26 -15.54 -22.87
C LYS A 399 -24.96 -15.07 -21.59
N GLU A 400 -24.73 -15.73 -20.46
CA GLU A 400 -25.38 -15.34 -19.20
C GLU A 400 -24.83 -14.01 -18.67
N MET A 401 -23.51 -13.84 -18.70
CA MET A 401 -22.88 -12.56 -18.35
C MET A 401 -23.33 -11.45 -19.31
N ALA A 402 -23.33 -11.71 -20.62
CA ALA A 402 -23.82 -10.74 -21.60
C ALA A 402 -25.27 -10.35 -21.33
N GLN A 403 -26.15 -11.31 -21.05
CA GLN A 403 -27.54 -11.02 -20.70
C GLN A 403 -27.65 -10.16 -19.43
N ALA A 404 -26.86 -10.46 -18.40
CA ALA A 404 -26.83 -9.65 -17.17
C ALA A 404 -26.42 -8.19 -17.44
N LEU A 405 -25.44 -7.97 -18.32
CA LEU A 405 -25.03 -6.62 -18.73
C LEU A 405 -26.13 -5.92 -19.56
N ILE A 406 -26.74 -6.63 -20.50
CA ILE A 406 -27.81 -6.11 -21.38
C ILE A 406 -29.07 -5.74 -20.60
N ASP A 407 -29.45 -6.58 -19.62
CA ASP A 407 -30.58 -6.32 -18.72
C ASP A 407 -30.38 -5.05 -17.89
N ASN A 408 -29.12 -4.65 -17.69
CA ASN A 408 -28.72 -3.42 -17.00
C ASN A 408 -28.32 -2.28 -17.96
N GLY A 409 -28.68 -2.39 -19.25
CA GLY A 409 -28.61 -1.28 -20.19
C GLY A 409 -27.32 -1.16 -21.00
N ALA A 410 -26.47 -2.20 -21.06
CA ALA A 410 -25.30 -2.21 -21.94
C ALA A 410 -25.67 -1.95 -23.40
N ASP A 411 -24.91 -1.07 -24.07
CA ASP A 411 -25.13 -0.72 -25.46
C ASP A 411 -24.71 -1.87 -26.38
N LEU A 412 -25.71 -2.54 -26.95
CA LEU A 412 -25.51 -3.60 -27.94
C LEU A 412 -24.75 -3.12 -29.18
N GLY A 413 -24.86 -1.82 -29.49
CA GLY A 413 -24.24 -1.18 -30.64
C GLY A 413 -22.86 -0.60 -30.36
N PHE A 414 -22.31 -0.77 -29.16
CA PHE A 414 -20.99 -0.24 -28.83
C PHE A 414 -19.93 -0.76 -29.81
N LYS A 415 -19.21 0.18 -30.41
CA LYS A 415 -18.10 -0.07 -31.32
C LYS A 415 -16.82 0.49 -30.73
N ASP A 416 -15.80 -0.34 -30.67
CA ASP A 416 -14.45 0.11 -30.33
C ASP A 416 -13.99 1.14 -31.37
N ILE A 417 -13.43 2.25 -30.90
CA ILE A 417 -13.15 3.43 -31.72
C ILE A 417 -12.05 3.14 -32.75
N LEU A 418 -11.14 2.21 -32.44
CA LEU A 418 -9.95 1.94 -33.25
C LEU A 418 -10.14 0.73 -34.18
N SER A 419 -10.61 -0.38 -33.65
CA SER A 419 -10.83 -1.62 -34.40
C SER A 419 -12.19 -1.65 -35.11
N HIS A 420 -13.11 -0.75 -34.76
CA HIS A 420 -14.52 -0.75 -35.20
C HIS A 420 -15.27 -2.04 -34.88
N GLN A 421 -14.72 -2.88 -34.00
CA GLN A 421 -15.35 -4.12 -33.56
C GLN A 421 -16.49 -3.82 -32.61
N TYR A 422 -17.51 -4.68 -32.65
CA TYR A 422 -18.60 -4.77 -31.68
C TYR A 422 -18.65 -6.21 -31.12
N ALA A 423 -19.47 -6.45 -30.10
CA ALA A 423 -19.50 -7.72 -29.36
C ALA A 423 -19.54 -8.99 -30.26
N ALA A 424 -20.45 -9.09 -31.24
CA ALA A 424 -20.52 -10.29 -32.09
C ALA A 424 -19.28 -10.45 -32.98
N SER A 425 -18.65 -9.37 -33.44
CA SER A 425 -17.41 -9.46 -34.22
C SER A 425 -16.23 -9.99 -33.38
N VAL A 426 -16.15 -9.58 -32.11
CA VAL A 426 -15.18 -10.09 -31.14
C VAL A 426 -15.43 -11.58 -30.86
N ALA A 427 -16.69 -11.97 -30.66
CA ALA A 427 -17.08 -13.37 -30.46
C ALA A 427 -16.63 -14.27 -31.61
N ARG A 428 -16.92 -13.90 -32.88
CA ARG A 428 -16.49 -14.66 -34.05
C ARG A 428 -14.98 -14.83 -34.14
N GLN A 429 -14.22 -13.76 -33.86
CA GLN A 429 -12.75 -13.83 -33.88
C GLN A 429 -12.19 -14.79 -32.83
N ASN A 430 -12.88 -14.97 -31.70
CA ASN A 430 -12.49 -15.91 -30.67
C ASN A 430 -13.17 -17.30 -30.79
N GLY A 431 -13.80 -17.59 -31.94
CA GLY A 431 -14.46 -18.87 -32.23
C GLY A 431 -15.77 -19.11 -31.49
N GLN A 432 -16.42 -18.04 -30.99
CA GLN A 432 -17.68 -18.09 -30.24
C GLN A 432 -18.88 -17.87 -31.16
N ASP A 433 -19.00 -18.67 -32.23
CA ASP A 433 -20.03 -18.49 -33.27
C ASP A 433 -21.46 -18.58 -32.71
N ASP A 434 -21.70 -19.48 -31.74
CA ASP A 434 -22.99 -19.61 -31.07
C ASP A 434 -23.39 -18.35 -30.30
N PHE A 435 -22.42 -17.64 -29.72
CA PHE A 435 -22.65 -16.33 -29.10
C PHE A 435 -22.93 -15.28 -30.16
N ALA A 436 -22.11 -15.24 -31.21
CA ALA A 436 -22.23 -14.26 -32.27
C ALA A 436 -23.61 -14.31 -32.95
N GLY A 437 -24.08 -15.50 -33.33
CA GLY A 437 -25.40 -15.66 -33.94
C GLY A 437 -26.54 -15.24 -33.00
N TRP A 438 -26.48 -15.65 -31.73
CA TRP A 438 -27.44 -15.20 -30.72
C TRP A 438 -27.46 -13.67 -30.56
N PHE A 439 -26.30 -13.03 -30.60
CA PHE A 439 -26.18 -11.59 -30.46
C PHE A 439 -26.65 -10.84 -31.72
N ASP A 440 -26.39 -11.38 -32.91
CA ASP A 440 -26.92 -10.82 -34.17
C ASP A 440 -28.45 -10.87 -34.18
N ASP A 441 -29.05 -12.01 -33.82
CA ASP A 441 -30.50 -12.14 -33.70
C ASP A 441 -31.09 -11.09 -32.73
N LEU A 442 -30.37 -10.79 -31.65
CA LEU A 442 -30.76 -9.77 -30.67
C LEU A 442 -30.67 -8.35 -31.25
N LEU A 443 -29.61 -8.04 -32.00
CA LEU A 443 -29.45 -6.76 -32.70
C LEU A 443 -30.58 -6.55 -33.71
N GLU A 444 -30.87 -7.57 -34.52
CA GLU A 444 -31.97 -7.57 -35.49
C GLU A 444 -33.33 -7.37 -34.81
N ALA A 445 -33.59 -8.11 -33.72
CA ALA A 445 -34.82 -7.99 -32.96
C ALA A 445 -35.03 -6.59 -32.37
N LYS A 446 -33.94 -5.89 -32.02
CA LYS A 446 -33.99 -4.49 -31.55
C LYS A 446 -33.87 -3.45 -32.67
N GLY A 447 -33.80 -3.87 -33.93
CA GLY A 447 -33.68 -2.99 -35.10
C GLY A 447 -32.35 -2.24 -35.18
N ILE A 448 -31.30 -2.74 -34.53
CA ILE A 448 -29.97 -2.11 -34.51
C ILE A 448 -29.20 -2.61 -35.72
N VAL A 449 -28.90 -1.70 -36.66
CA VAL A 449 -28.11 -2.01 -37.86
C VAL A 449 -26.69 -1.53 -37.65
N LEU A 450 -25.77 -2.46 -37.39
CA LEU A 450 -24.34 -2.15 -37.32
C LEU A 450 -23.73 -2.26 -38.71
N LEU A 451 -23.50 -1.09 -39.34
CA LEU A 451 -22.80 -1.04 -40.63
C LEU A 451 -21.40 -1.66 -40.49
N PRO A 452 -20.94 -2.45 -41.48
CA PRO A 452 -19.64 -3.10 -41.46
C PRO A 452 -18.48 -2.11 -41.43
#